data_AF-A0A6N9UJ10-F1
#
_entry.id   AF-A0A6N9UJ10-F1
#
_cell.length_a   1.000
_cell.length_b   1.000
_cell.length_c   1.000
_cell.angle_alpha   90.00
_cell.angle_beta   90.00
_cell.angle_gamma   90.00
#
_symmetry.space_group_name_H-M   'P 1'
#
loop_
_entity.id
_entity.type
_entity.pdbx_description
1 polymer ?
#
loop_
_entity_poly.entity_id
_entity_poly.type
_entity_poly.pdbx_seq_one_letter_code
_entity_poly.pdbx_strand_id
1 'polypeptide(L)'
;MHVPGQCAAGQERRTHVEQRDAAELRGERAAADPSGAVETGEAAHSVPDARRRIPRTDVLLRDPRLLDAADRLGPERVRSAVRGAQQRAREGAVPPDAVADEAIALLPRTACGLRPVINATGVLLHTNLGRAPLSAAARQAVQEAAGPTDVELDLETGVRAPRGRTALAALRARVPSAAAVHVVNNGAAALVLAATALAAGKEIVVSRGEMVEIGDGFRLPDLLVSTGARLREVGTTNRTTVQDYAGAIGPETGFVLKVHPSNFRITGFTRAAGVSELAPLGVPVVADIGSGLPAPHPRLPEEPDARSQLEAGAALVTASGDKLLGGPQCGLVLGREDLVRTMSRHPLARALRVDKLTLAALEATLTGPKTPTEQALEADPEQLARRAEWLAGALRADG
;
A
#
# COMPACT_ATOMS: atom_id res chain seq x y z
N MET A 1 53.56 -16.39 14.24
CA MET A 1 54.32 -16.91 13.09
C MET A 1 53.50 -16.72 11.82
N HIS A 2 54.17 -16.23 10.78
CA HIS A 2 53.86 -16.19 9.34
C HIS A 2 52.42 -16.35 8.75
N VAL A 3 52.15 -15.42 7.83
CA VAL A 3 51.06 -15.15 6.85
C VAL A 3 51.26 -16.07 5.59
N PRO A 4 50.47 -16.08 4.48
CA PRO A 4 49.05 -15.78 4.11
C PRO A 4 48.33 -16.95 3.34
N GLY A 5 47.07 -16.73 2.94
CA GLY A 5 46.45 -17.46 1.81
C GLY A 5 45.22 -16.76 1.21
N GLN A 6 45.41 -16.09 0.06
CA GLN A 6 44.36 -15.59 -0.84
C GLN A 6 43.95 -16.68 -1.87
N CYS A 7 42.78 -16.45 -2.50
CA CYS A 7 42.15 -17.06 -3.71
C CYS A 7 40.83 -17.78 -3.38
N ALA A 8 39.72 -17.62 -4.11
CA ALA A 8 39.50 -17.04 -5.43
C ALA A 8 38.05 -16.51 -5.56
N ALA A 9 37.89 -15.54 -6.48
CA ALA A 9 36.63 -14.97 -6.91
C ALA A 9 35.73 -16.01 -7.61
N GLY A 10 34.50 -16.13 -7.14
CA GLY A 10 33.41 -16.87 -7.78
C GLY A 10 32.56 -15.92 -8.62
N GLN A 11 32.39 -16.29 -9.88
CA GLN A 11 31.86 -15.51 -10.98
C GLN A 11 30.31 -15.53 -10.97
N GLU A 12 29.67 -14.44 -10.56
CA GLU A 12 28.21 -14.29 -10.64
C GLU A 12 27.76 -14.09 -12.08
N ARG A 13 27.00 -15.07 -12.60
CA ARG A 13 26.26 -14.98 -13.86
C ARG A 13 25.07 -14.03 -13.67
N ARG A 14 25.21 -12.79 -14.09
CA ARG A 14 24.06 -11.91 -14.37
C ARG A 14 23.46 -12.28 -15.72
N THR A 15 22.25 -12.81 -15.70
CA THR A 15 21.43 -13.00 -16.90
C THR A 15 20.91 -11.66 -17.39
N HIS A 16 21.39 -11.26 -18.57
CA HIS A 16 20.85 -10.19 -19.41
C HIS A 16 19.48 -10.60 -19.98
N VAL A 17 18.42 -9.88 -19.59
CA VAL A 17 17.23 -9.64 -20.42
C VAL A 17 16.83 -8.19 -20.17
N GLU A 18 16.30 -7.53 -21.19
CA GLU A 18 15.91 -6.09 -21.24
C GLU A 18 16.99 -5.09 -21.68
N GLN A 19 17.57 -5.33 -22.86
CA GLN A 19 17.87 -4.24 -23.81
C GLN A 19 17.69 -4.75 -25.25
N ARG A 20 16.45 -4.74 -25.72
CA ARG A 20 16.13 -4.72 -27.14
C ARG A 20 15.17 -3.55 -27.37
N ASP A 21 15.51 -2.75 -28.37
CA ASP A 21 14.76 -1.65 -28.99
C ASP A 21 15.37 -0.26 -28.79
N ALA A 22 16.61 -0.11 -29.30
CA ALA A 22 17.18 1.17 -29.69
C ALA A 22 18.31 0.97 -30.71
N ALA A 23 18.04 0.34 -31.85
CA ALA A 23 18.99 0.25 -32.95
C ALA A 23 18.31 -0.02 -34.30
N GLU A 24 17.43 0.89 -34.72
CA GLU A 24 17.12 1.08 -36.14
C GLU A 24 17.20 2.57 -36.45
N LEU A 25 17.71 2.90 -37.64
CA LEU A 25 18.00 4.24 -38.18
C LEU A 25 19.43 4.75 -37.95
N ARG A 26 20.41 4.05 -38.54
CA ARG A 26 21.55 4.72 -39.20
C ARG A 26 21.60 4.27 -40.65
N GLY A 27 20.92 5.06 -41.49
CA GLY A 27 20.98 4.93 -42.94
C GLY A 27 22.34 5.39 -43.49
N GLU A 28 22.84 4.60 -44.42
CA GLU A 28 24.08 4.77 -45.18
C GLU A 28 24.04 6.04 -46.03
N ARG A 29 25.17 6.75 -46.07
CA ARG A 29 25.43 7.84 -47.02
C ARG A 29 26.06 7.26 -48.28
N ALA A 30 25.36 7.30 -49.40
CA ALA A 30 25.94 7.15 -50.73
C ALA A 30 26.00 8.53 -51.40
N ALA A 31 27.18 8.86 -51.93
CA ALA A 31 27.48 10.06 -52.68
C ALA A 31 27.01 9.93 -54.14
N ALA A 32 26.45 11.00 -54.70
CA ALA A 32 26.30 11.19 -56.14
C ALA A 32 26.58 12.66 -56.49
N ASP A 33 27.36 12.81 -57.57
CA ASP A 33 27.99 14.02 -58.12
C ASP A 33 26.97 14.92 -58.88
N PRO A 34 27.25 16.23 -59.10
CA PRO A 34 26.27 17.20 -59.57
C PRO A 34 26.36 17.45 -61.08
N SER A 35 25.22 17.68 -61.74
CA SER A 35 25.20 18.58 -62.91
C SER A 35 23.80 19.12 -63.21
N GLY A 36 23.75 20.45 -63.39
CA GLY A 36 22.94 21.21 -64.34
C GLY A 36 21.41 21.11 -64.30
N ALA A 37 20.76 22.19 -63.86
CA ALA A 37 20.02 23.09 -64.76
C ALA A 37 19.44 24.26 -63.95
N VAL A 38 19.66 25.47 -64.48
CA VAL A 38 19.08 26.73 -64.01
C VAL A 38 17.69 26.83 -64.63
N GLU A 39 16.64 26.88 -63.81
CA GLU A 39 15.34 27.40 -64.22
C GLU A 39 14.84 28.44 -63.22
N THR A 40 14.27 29.47 -63.81
CA THR A 40 14.01 30.80 -63.28
C THR A 40 12.73 30.85 -62.46
N GLY A 41 12.87 31.42 -61.26
CA GLY A 41 11.93 32.31 -60.58
C GLY A 41 10.44 32.14 -60.84
N GLU A 42 9.77 31.47 -59.89
CA GLU A 42 8.40 31.80 -59.51
C GLU A 42 8.40 32.05 -57.99
N ALA A 43 7.98 33.24 -57.58
CA ALA A 43 8.00 33.67 -56.19
C ALA A 43 7.04 32.82 -55.36
N ALA A 44 7.59 31.77 -54.73
CA ALA A 44 6.90 31.06 -53.67
C ALA A 44 6.55 32.06 -52.56
N HIS A 45 5.27 32.41 -52.46
CA HIS A 45 4.72 33.05 -51.27
C HIS A 45 5.20 32.25 -50.06
N SER A 46 6.15 32.81 -49.30
CA SER A 46 6.67 32.17 -48.11
C SER A 46 5.50 31.98 -47.15
N VAL A 47 5.02 30.75 -47.00
CA VAL A 47 4.06 30.42 -45.95
C VAL A 47 4.66 30.95 -44.65
N PRO A 48 4.00 31.90 -43.95
CA PRO A 48 4.57 32.49 -42.76
C PRO A 48 4.94 31.38 -41.78
N ASP A 49 6.19 31.34 -41.31
CA ASP A 49 6.64 30.32 -40.35
C ASP A 49 5.68 30.34 -39.15
N ALA A 50 4.80 29.32 -39.07
CA ALA A 50 3.75 29.23 -38.07
C ALA A 50 4.34 29.28 -36.64
N ARG A 51 5.62 28.91 -36.47
CA ARG A 51 6.34 28.99 -35.19
C ARG A 51 6.49 30.42 -34.67
N ARG A 52 6.43 31.43 -35.55
CA ARG A 52 6.44 32.85 -35.14
C ARG A 52 5.15 33.29 -34.45
N ARG A 53 4.07 32.52 -34.61
CA ARG A 53 2.77 32.77 -33.94
C ARG A 53 2.68 32.14 -32.56
N ILE A 54 3.67 31.34 -32.14
CA ILE A 54 3.68 30.70 -30.81
C ILE A 54 3.80 31.80 -29.74
N PRO A 55 2.81 31.93 -28.82
CA PRO A 55 2.85 32.94 -27.78
C PRO A 55 4.08 32.77 -26.89
N ARG A 56 4.67 33.89 -26.46
CA ARG A 56 5.80 33.89 -25.52
C ARG A 56 5.34 33.44 -24.13
N THR A 57 6.27 32.88 -23.36
CA THR A 57 5.97 32.32 -22.03
C THR A 57 5.39 33.36 -21.08
N ASP A 58 5.87 34.61 -21.10
CA ASP A 58 5.34 35.72 -20.30
C ASP A 58 3.89 36.08 -20.67
N VAL A 59 3.51 35.95 -21.95
CA VAL A 59 2.14 36.14 -22.40
C VAL A 59 1.24 35.00 -21.89
N LEU A 60 1.69 33.75 -22.01
CA LEU A 60 0.94 32.58 -21.53
C LEU A 60 0.77 32.60 -20.01
N LEU A 61 1.79 32.99 -19.26
CA LEU A 61 1.71 33.07 -17.79
C LEU A 61 0.80 34.20 -17.28
N ARG A 62 0.26 35.06 -18.17
CA ARG A 62 -0.79 36.03 -17.84
C ARG A 62 -2.20 35.50 -18.08
N ASP A 63 -2.36 34.29 -18.65
CA ASP A 63 -3.66 33.63 -18.76
C ASP A 63 -4.22 33.38 -17.35
N PRO A 64 -5.43 33.87 -17.02
CA PRO A 64 -6.04 33.69 -15.70
C PRO A 64 -6.12 32.22 -15.26
N ARG A 65 -6.28 31.28 -16.19
CA ARG A 65 -6.34 29.84 -15.90
C ARG A 65 -4.98 29.28 -15.46
N LEU A 66 -3.89 29.81 -16.02
CA LEU A 66 -2.52 29.44 -15.65
C LEU A 66 -2.08 30.14 -14.37
N LEU A 67 -2.61 31.33 -14.07
CA LEU A 67 -2.44 32.02 -12.78
C LEU A 67 -3.12 31.25 -11.64
N ASP A 68 -4.39 30.88 -11.78
CA ASP A 68 -5.09 30.02 -10.81
C ASP A 68 -4.35 28.68 -10.58
N ALA A 69 -3.88 28.08 -11.68
CA ALA A 69 -3.07 26.87 -11.59
C ALA A 69 -1.73 27.10 -10.87
N ALA A 70 -1.12 28.29 -10.97
CA ALA A 70 0.13 28.59 -10.28
C ALA A 70 -0.09 28.67 -8.77
N ASP A 71 -1.21 29.23 -8.32
CA ASP A 71 -1.58 29.26 -6.90
C ASP A 71 -1.82 27.85 -6.35
N ARG A 72 -2.47 26.98 -7.14
CA ARG A 72 -2.82 25.61 -6.72
C ARG A 72 -1.69 24.58 -6.86
N LEU A 73 -0.86 24.68 -7.89
CA LEU A 73 0.13 23.67 -8.28
C LEU A 73 1.58 24.14 -8.12
N GLY A 74 1.77 25.45 -7.93
CA GLY A 74 3.08 26.09 -7.89
C GLY A 74 3.57 26.54 -9.28
N PRO A 75 4.35 27.63 -9.34
CA PRO A 75 4.74 28.29 -10.59
C PRO A 75 5.63 27.42 -11.49
N GLU A 76 6.49 26.57 -10.91
CA GLU A 76 7.39 25.70 -11.70
C GLU A 76 6.64 24.66 -12.52
N ARG A 77 5.54 24.10 -11.99
CA ARG A 77 4.71 23.14 -12.72
C ARG A 77 4.01 23.80 -13.90
N VAL A 78 3.48 25.00 -13.68
CA VAL A 78 2.86 25.80 -14.73
C VAL A 78 3.86 26.16 -15.83
N ARG A 79 5.06 26.62 -15.45
CA ARG A 79 6.15 26.89 -16.42
C ARG A 79 6.54 25.65 -17.20
N SER A 80 6.61 24.49 -16.55
CA SER A 80 6.92 23.22 -17.21
C SER A 80 5.85 22.84 -18.24
N ALA A 81 4.56 22.94 -17.87
CA ALA A 81 3.45 22.67 -18.76
C ALA A 81 3.42 23.63 -19.96
N VAL A 82 3.65 24.93 -19.73
CA VAL A 82 3.78 25.94 -20.80
C VAL A 82 4.93 25.62 -21.75
N ARG A 83 6.11 25.26 -21.22
CA ARG A 83 7.26 24.87 -22.06
C ARG A 83 6.96 23.61 -22.87
N GLY A 84 6.28 22.62 -22.28
CA GLY A 84 5.83 21.42 -22.97
C GLY A 84 4.87 21.73 -24.12
N ALA A 85 3.86 22.55 -23.88
CA ALA A 85 2.90 22.97 -24.90
C ALA A 85 3.55 23.75 -26.04
N GLN A 86 4.43 24.71 -25.72
CA GLN A 86 5.21 25.45 -26.72
C GLN A 86 6.10 24.53 -27.54
N GLN A 87 6.70 23.49 -26.93
CA GLN A 87 7.53 22.51 -27.63
C GLN A 87 6.70 21.67 -28.60
N ARG A 88 5.55 21.15 -28.16
CA ARG A 88 4.60 20.43 -29.03
C ARG A 88 4.15 21.28 -30.21
N ALA A 89 3.96 22.59 -30.02
CA ALA A 89 3.64 23.51 -31.11
C ALA A 89 4.82 23.77 -32.07
N ARG A 90 6.06 23.82 -31.58
CA ARG A 90 7.26 23.90 -32.43
C ARG A 90 7.44 22.66 -33.30
N GLU A 91 7.01 21.51 -32.80
CA GLU A 91 7.01 20.22 -33.49
C GLU A 91 5.82 20.03 -34.44
N GLY A 92 4.87 20.97 -34.47
CA GLY A 92 3.68 20.91 -35.33
C GLY A 92 2.55 20.02 -34.79
N ALA A 93 2.69 19.46 -33.59
CA ALA A 93 1.66 18.61 -32.98
C ALA A 93 0.47 19.41 -32.41
N VAL A 94 0.63 20.72 -32.21
CA VAL A 94 -0.39 21.62 -31.67
C VAL A 94 -0.34 22.96 -32.42
N PRO A 95 -1.48 23.53 -32.86
CA PRO A 95 -1.51 24.86 -33.47
C PRO A 95 -0.98 25.96 -32.52
N PRO A 96 -0.27 26.98 -33.03
CA PRO A 96 0.28 28.05 -32.18
C PRO A 96 -0.74 28.78 -31.29
N ASP A 97 -1.97 28.93 -31.78
CA ASP A 97 -3.10 29.53 -31.07
C ASP A 97 -3.72 28.61 -29.99
N ALA A 98 -3.50 27.30 -30.08
CA ALA A 98 -3.96 26.32 -29.09
C ALA A 98 -2.97 26.07 -27.93
N VAL A 99 -1.81 26.75 -27.92
CA VAL A 99 -0.74 26.51 -26.92
C VAL A 99 -1.20 26.78 -25.48
N ALA A 100 -2.07 27.77 -25.26
CA ALA A 100 -2.59 28.04 -23.92
C ALA A 100 -3.49 26.91 -23.42
N ASP A 101 -4.40 26.42 -24.27
CA ASP A 101 -5.31 25.33 -23.95
C ASP A 101 -4.56 24.01 -23.74
N GLU A 102 -3.55 23.76 -24.57
CA GLU A 102 -2.63 22.64 -24.41
C GLU A 102 -1.86 22.72 -23.08
N ALA A 103 -1.32 23.89 -22.74
CA ALA A 103 -0.62 24.07 -21.47
C ALA A 103 -1.52 23.73 -20.28
N ILE A 104 -2.80 24.09 -20.34
CA ILE A 104 -3.79 23.76 -19.31
C ILE A 104 -4.12 22.26 -19.31
N ALA A 105 -4.27 21.64 -20.47
CA ALA A 105 -4.51 20.20 -20.59
C ALA A 105 -3.36 19.36 -20.02
N LEU A 106 -2.12 19.87 -20.10
CA LEU A 106 -0.93 19.25 -19.50
C LEU A 106 -0.86 19.41 -17.97
N LEU A 107 -1.64 20.31 -17.37
CA LEU A 107 -1.60 20.51 -15.92
C LEU A 107 -2.28 19.37 -15.18
N PRO A 108 -1.65 18.84 -14.11
CA PRO A 108 -2.31 17.85 -13.26
C PRO A 108 -3.43 18.50 -12.44
N ARG A 109 -4.41 17.68 -12.04
CA ARG A 109 -5.50 18.14 -11.15
C ARG A 109 -5.00 18.56 -9.77
N THR A 110 -3.95 17.93 -9.27
CA THR A 110 -3.33 18.23 -7.97
C THR A 110 -1.81 18.29 -8.11
N ALA A 111 -1.13 18.82 -7.09
CA ALA A 111 0.33 18.77 -7.03
C ALA A 111 0.87 17.34 -6.79
N CYS A 112 0.00 16.36 -6.49
CA CYS A 112 0.38 14.96 -6.35
C CYS A 112 0.52 14.28 -7.72
N GLY A 113 1.53 13.41 -7.86
CA GLY A 113 1.73 12.61 -9.06
C GLY A 113 0.74 11.43 -9.19
N LEU A 114 0.13 11.02 -8.08
CA LEU A 114 -0.88 9.95 -8.07
C LEU A 114 -2.20 10.48 -8.64
N ARG A 115 -2.88 9.62 -9.39
CA ARG A 115 -4.15 9.96 -10.06
C ARG A 115 -5.24 8.99 -9.61
N PRO A 116 -6.49 9.44 -9.42
CA PRO A 116 -7.62 8.55 -9.26
C PRO A 116 -7.76 7.63 -10.49
N VAL A 117 -8.13 6.39 -10.26
CA VAL A 117 -8.37 5.39 -11.30
C VAL A 117 -9.73 4.72 -11.09
N ILE A 118 -10.34 4.26 -12.18
CA ILE A 118 -11.51 3.39 -12.12
C ILE A 118 -11.02 1.96 -12.01
N ASN A 119 -11.34 1.28 -10.91
CA ASN A 119 -11.05 -0.14 -10.74
C ASN A 119 -12.16 -0.98 -11.39
N ALA A 120 -11.87 -1.54 -12.57
CA ALA A 120 -12.76 -2.45 -13.29
C ALA A 120 -12.30 -3.91 -13.26
N THR A 121 -11.39 -4.29 -12.35
CA THR A 121 -10.82 -5.66 -12.32
C THR A 121 -11.70 -6.66 -11.57
N GLY A 122 -12.68 -6.19 -10.80
CA GLY A 122 -13.46 -7.02 -9.86
C GLY A 122 -12.71 -7.35 -8.56
N VAL A 123 -11.45 -6.93 -8.41
CA VAL A 123 -10.65 -7.15 -7.19
C VAL A 123 -10.88 -6.01 -6.21
N LEU A 124 -11.57 -6.29 -5.08
CA LEU A 124 -11.89 -5.28 -4.07
C LEU A 124 -10.65 -4.69 -3.39
N LEU A 125 -9.74 -5.57 -2.96
CA LEU A 125 -8.50 -5.20 -2.26
C LEU A 125 -7.31 -5.27 -3.21
N HIS A 126 -7.29 -4.39 -4.20
CA HIS A 126 -6.24 -4.39 -5.22
C HIS A 126 -4.97 -3.73 -4.69
N THR A 127 -3.89 -4.51 -4.50
CA THR A 127 -2.61 -4.02 -3.94
C THR A 127 -2.03 -2.87 -4.74
N ASN A 128 -1.94 -3.00 -6.08
CA ASN A 128 -1.38 -1.94 -6.94
C ASN A 128 -2.25 -0.67 -7.02
N LEU A 129 -3.54 -0.74 -6.66
CA LEU A 129 -4.45 0.40 -6.67
C LEU A 129 -4.68 0.99 -5.26
N GLY A 130 -3.90 0.58 -4.27
CA GLY A 130 -3.95 1.14 -2.92
C GLY A 130 -4.92 0.45 -1.95
N ARG A 131 -5.31 -0.81 -2.22
CA ARG A 131 -6.15 -1.65 -1.35
C ARG A 131 -7.52 -1.02 -1.04
N ALA A 132 -7.91 -0.92 0.23
CA ALA A 132 -9.23 -0.47 0.65
C ALA A 132 -9.42 1.04 0.39
N PRO A 133 -10.43 1.44 -0.39
CA PRO A 133 -10.79 2.84 -0.52
C PRO A 133 -11.49 3.34 0.75
N LEU A 134 -11.14 4.56 1.19
CA LEU A 134 -11.75 5.20 2.35
C LEU A 134 -13.19 5.66 2.07
N SER A 135 -14.07 5.52 3.07
CA SER A 135 -15.43 6.06 3.04
C SER A 135 -15.43 7.59 2.94
N ALA A 136 -16.57 8.19 2.57
CA ALA A 136 -16.70 9.65 2.57
C ALA A 136 -16.42 10.26 3.95
N ALA A 137 -16.90 9.61 5.02
CA ALA A 137 -16.64 10.02 6.40
C ALA A 137 -15.14 9.97 6.76
N ALA A 138 -14.45 8.88 6.39
CA ALA A 138 -13.01 8.75 6.64
C ALA A 138 -12.18 9.76 5.82
N ARG A 139 -12.57 10.04 4.57
CA ARG A 139 -11.93 11.08 3.75
C ARG A 139 -12.12 12.47 4.34
N GLN A 140 -13.29 12.78 4.87
CA GLN A 140 -13.56 14.04 5.56
C GLN A 140 -12.69 14.18 6.82
N ALA A 141 -12.60 13.12 7.64
CA ALA A 141 -11.75 13.11 8.82
C ALA A 141 -10.26 13.33 8.48
N VAL A 142 -9.76 12.76 7.38
CA VAL A 142 -8.40 13.04 6.87
C VAL A 142 -8.23 14.49 6.46
N GLN A 143 -9.22 15.07 5.76
CA GLN A 143 -9.19 16.46 5.32
C GLN A 143 -9.09 17.42 6.52
N GLU A 144 -9.89 17.20 7.56
CA GLU A 144 -9.84 17.97 8.80
C GLU A 144 -8.50 17.77 9.53
N ALA A 145 -8.02 16.53 9.62
CA ALA A 145 -6.75 16.20 10.26
C ALA A 145 -5.52 16.71 9.50
N ALA A 146 -5.67 17.20 8.27
CA ALA A 146 -4.57 17.86 7.54
C ALA A 146 -4.10 19.13 8.28
N GLY A 147 -5.02 19.86 8.93
CA GLY A 147 -4.71 21.00 9.81
C GLY A 147 -4.22 20.60 11.21
N PRO A 148 -3.92 21.56 12.10
CA PRO A 148 -3.62 21.26 13.51
C PRO A 148 -4.77 20.52 14.18
N THR A 149 -4.44 19.51 14.99
CA THR A 149 -5.43 18.71 15.74
C THR A 149 -4.95 18.46 17.17
N ASP A 150 -5.87 18.02 18.02
CA ASP A 150 -5.63 17.65 19.42
C ASP A 150 -5.04 16.24 19.59
N VAL A 151 -4.36 15.71 18.55
CA VAL A 151 -3.91 14.31 18.46
C VAL A 151 -3.12 13.80 19.68
N GLU A 152 -2.44 14.70 20.41
CA GLU A 152 -1.72 14.46 21.67
C GLU A 152 -2.02 15.54 22.73
N LEU A 153 -3.12 16.28 22.60
CA LEU A 153 -3.49 17.36 23.50
C LEU A 153 -4.88 17.08 24.09
N ASP A 154 -5.02 17.24 25.40
CA ASP A 154 -6.32 17.31 26.04
C ASP A 154 -6.79 18.77 26.01
N LEU A 155 -7.92 19.03 25.35
CA LEU A 155 -8.42 20.39 25.15
C LEU A 155 -9.06 20.99 26.40
N GLU A 156 -9.48 20.17 27.38
CA GLU A 156 -10.06 20.66 28.63
C GLU A 156 -8.97 21.13 29.59
N THR A 157 -7.88 20.37 29.68
CA THR A 157 -6.76 20.63 30.61
C THR A 157 -5.61 21.41 29.97
N GLY A 158 -5.50 21.40 28.64
CA GLY A 158 -4.36 21.98 27.90
C GLY A 158 -3.05 21.19 28.04
N VAL A 159 -3.09 19.98 28.61
CA VAL A 159 -1.91 19.15 28.87
C VAL A 159 -1.78 18.03 27.83
N ARG A 160 -0.56 17.52 27.65
CA ARG A 160 -0.29 16.40 26.76
C ARG A 160 -1.09 15.15 27.15
N ALA A 161 -1.76 14.56 26.17
CA ALA A 161 -2.54 13.34 26.29
C ALA A 161 -1.93 12.18 25.48
N PRO A 162 -2.33 10.92 25.76
CA PRO A 162 -1.97 9.79 24.92
C PRO A 162 -2.40 10.01 23.46
N ARG A 163 -1.49 9.70 22.53
CA ARG A 163 -1.73 9.89 21.10
C ARG A 163 -2.90 9.04 20.61
N GLY A 164 -3.86 9.66 19.92
CA GLY A 164 -4.96 8.92 19.27
C GLY A 164 -5.88 8.19 20.26
N ARG A 165 -6.05 8.74 21.47
CA ARG A 165 -6.85 8.13 22.56
C ARG A 165 -8.25 7.69 22.10
N THR A 166 -8.91 8.50 21.27
CA THR A 166 -10.27 8.25 20.74
C THR A 166 -10.28 7.12 19.72
N ALA A 167 -9.35 7.12 18.76
CA ALA A 167 -9.16 6.03 17.80
C ALA A 167 -8.87 4.68 18.50
N LEU A 168 -8.03 4.69 19.54
CA LEU A 168 -7.74 3.48 20.33
C LEU A 168 -8.97 3.01 21.11
N ALA A 169 -9.76 3.92 21.67
CA ALA A 169 -11.02 3.59 22.33
C ALA A 169 -12.03 2.98 21.34
N ALA A 170 -12.16 3.55 20.14
CA ALA A 170 -13.01 3.03 19.07
C ALA A 170 -12.57 1.62 18.63
N LEU A 171 -11.26 1.37 18.51
CA LEU A 171 -10.74 0.05 18.14
C LEU A 171 -11.04 -1.00 19.21
N ARG A 172 -10.86 -0.63 20.49
CA ARG A 172 -11.23 -1.50 21.62
C ARG A 172 -12.73 -1.80 21.64
N ALA A 173 -13.58 -0.80 21.38
CA ALA A 173 -15.02 -1.00 21.28
C ALA A 173 -15.41 -1.91 20.10
N ARG A 174 -14.66 -1.86 18.99
CA ARG A 174 -14.89 -2.72 17.83
C ARG A 174 -14.51 -4.18 18.06
N VAL A 175 -13.52 -4.44 18.91
CA VAL A 175 -13.07 -5.80 19.30
C VAL A 175 -13.05 -5.95 20.82
N PRO A 176 -14.22 -6.11 21.48
CA PRO A 176 -14.30 -6.14 22.95
C PRO A 176 -13.55 -7.30 23.63
N SER A 177 -13.27 -8.39 22.90
CA SER A 177 -12.46 -9.51 23.41
C SER A 177 -10.98 -9.15 23.58
N ALA A 178 -10.53 -7.99 23.07
CA ALA A 178 -9.19 -7.47 23.31
C ALA A 178 -9.14 -6.69 24.63
N ALA A 179 -8.35 -7.18 25.60
CA ALA A 179 -8.14 -6.51 26.88
C ALA A 179 -7.36 -5.20 26.75
N ALA A 180 -6.58 -5.02 25.68
CA ALA A 180 -5.95 -3.76 25.27
C ALA A 180 -5.70 -3.75 23.75
N VAL A 181 -5.48 -2.55 23.22
CA VAL A 181 -5.21 -2.34 21.79
C VAL A 181 -4.08 -1.34 21.57
N HIS A 182 -3.37 -1.49 20.46
CA HIS A 182 -2.39 -0.53 19.97
C HIS A 182 -2.39 -0.51 18.43
N VAL A 183 -1.84 0.56 17.85
CA VAL A 183 -1.81 0.77 16.40
C VAL A 183 -0.43 1.27 15.97
N VAL A 184 0.13 0.62 14.96
CA VAL A 184 1.44 0.93 14.35
C VAL A 184 1.30 1.12 12.83
N ASN A 185 2.39 1.47 12.15
CA ASN A 185 2.38 1.92 10.75
C ASN A 185 1.70 0.95 9.75
N ASN A 186 1.90 -0.36 9.89
CA ASN A 186 1.29 -1.39 9.04
C ASN A 186 1.36 -2.77 9.72
N GLY A 187 0.75 -3.80 9.13
CA GLY A 187 0.76 -5.17 9.68
C GLY A 187 2.17 -5.74 9.89
N ALA A 188 3.11 -5.47 8.98
CA ALA A 188 4.50 -5.89 9.13
C ALA A 188 5.18 -5.24 10.35
N ALA A 189 4.91 -3.95 10.59
CA ALA A 189 5.38 -3.23 11.77
C ALA A 189 4.82 -3.83 13.07
N ALA A 190 3.58 -4.35 13.06
CA ALA A 190 3.00 -5.02 14.22
C ALA A 190 3.79 -6.30 14.57
N LEU A 191 4.14 -7.10 13.56
CA LEU A 191 4.96 -8.30 13.72
C LEU A 191 6.39 -7.99 14.14
N VAL A 192 7.03 -6.98 13.53
CA VAL A 192 8.36 -6.52 13.94
C VAL A 192 8.36 -6.09 15.40
N LEU A 193 7.35 -5.31 15.82
CA LEU A 193 7.24 -4.85 17.19
C LEU A 193 7.02 -6.02 18.16
N ALA A 194 6.16 -6.98 17.80
CA ALA A 194 5.93 -8.17 18.62
C ALA A 194 7.20 -9.02 18.75
N ALA A 195 7.87 -9.31 17.63
CA ALA A 195 9.12 -10.08 17.61
C ALA A 195 10.22 -9.40 18.43
N THR A 196 10.43 -8.10 18.24
CA THR A 196 11.46 -7.34 18.97
C THR A 196 11.14 -7.25 20.47
N ALA A 197 9.89 -6.94 20.83
CA ALA A 197 9.51 -6.72 22.23
C ALA A 197 9.37 -8.03 23.02
N LEU A 198 9.04 -9.15 22.38
CA LEU A 198 8.69 -10.40 23.06
C LEU A 198 9.70 -11.53 22.80
N ALA A 199 10.47 -11.46 21.70
CA ALA A 199 11.33 -12.56 21.26
C ALA A 199 12.74 -12.15 20.82
N ALA A 200 13.23 -10.94 21.15
CA ALA A 200 14.63 -10.60 20.92
C ALA A 200 15.56 -11.58 21.66
N GLY A 201 16.43 -12.26 20.92
CA GLY A 201 17.32 -13.30 21.46
C GLY A 201 16.62 -14.60 21.85
N LYS A 202 15.34 -14.76 21.54
CA LYS A 202 14.51 -15.95 21.83
C LYS A 202 14.01 -16.60 20.55
N GLU A 203 13.36 -17.75 20.70
CA GLU A 203 12.75 -18.49 19.59
C GLU A 203 11.30 -18.07 19.34
N ILE A 204 10.94 -17.91 18.07
CA ILE A 204 9.56 -17.84 17.59
C ILE A 204 9.27 -19.17 16.92
N VAL A 205 8.33 -19.93 17.48
CA VAL A 205 7.92 -21.23 16.93
C VAL A 205 6.83 -21.02 15.90
N VAL A 206 7.02 -21.52 14.67
CA VAL A 206 6.11 -21.29 13.54
C VAL A 206 6.04 -22.51 12.62
N SER A 207 4.87 -22.78 12.04
CA SER A 207 4.72 -23.83 11.04
C SER A 207 5.48 -23.50 9.74
N ARG A 208 6.11 -24.51 9.14
CA ARG A 208 6.70 -24.38 7.79
C ARG A 208 5.68 -24.01 6.72
N GLY A 209 4.43 -24.45 6.87
CA GLY A 209 3.34 -24.13 5.93
C GLY A 209 2.85 -22.67 6.01
N GLU A 210 3.32 -21.92 7.01
CA GLU A 210 2.88 -20.57 7.32
C GLU A 210 3.95 -19.51 7.02
N MET A 211 5.07 -19.92 6.44
CA MET A 211 6.14 -19.03 5.98
C MET A 211 5.75 -18.40 4.66
N VAL A 212 5.21 -17.18 4.73
CA VAL A 212 4.65 -16.50 3.58
C VAL A 212 5.63 -15.51 2.93
N GLU A 213 5.60 -15.46 1.61
CA GLU A 213 6.09 -14.34 0.82
C GLU A 213 4.88 -13.56 0.27
N ILE A 214 4.90 -12.23 0.39
CA ILE A 214 3.78 -11.37 0.00
C ILE A 214 4.31 -10.23 -0.87
N GLY A 215 3.64 -9.97 -2.00
CA GLY A 215 3.97 -8.82 -2.85
C GLY A 215 5.36 -8.91 -3.49
N ASP A 216 6.07 -7.78 -3.53
CA ASP A 216 7.36 -7.58 -4.22
C ASP A 216 8.56 -8.12 -3.40
N GLY A 217 8.53 -9.42 -3.07
CA GLY A 217 9.63 -10.09 -2.37
C GLY A 217 9.68 -9.90 -0.84
N PHE A 218 8.61 -9.40 -0.21
CA PHE A 218 8.55 -9.36 1.26
C PHE A 218 8.39 -10.78 1.82
N ARG A 219 9.41 -11.22 2.58
CA ARG A 219 9.46 -12.53 3.23
C ARG A 219 9.29 -12.38 4.72
N LEU A 220 8.24 -13.00 5.27
CA LEU A 220 8.00 -12.98 6.70
C LEU A 220 9.19 -13.53 7.51
N PRO A 221 9.86 -14.63 7.11
CA PRO A 221 11.02 -15.13 7.84
C PRO A 221 12.16 -14.11 7.96
N ASP A 222 12.53 -13.48 6.84
CA ASP A 222 13.62 -12.50 6.78
C ASP A 222 13.32 -11.30 7.69
N LEU A 223 12.07 -10.83 7.69
CA LEU A 223 11.62 -9.77 8.59
C LEU A 223 11.81 -10.16 10.06
N LEU A 224 11.33 -11.34 10.46
CA LEU A 224 11.39 -11.76 11.86
C LEU A 224 12.82 -11.98 12.33
N VAL A 225 13.67 -12.61 11.51
CA VAL A 225 15.09 -12.81 11.82
C VAL A 225 15.83 -11.47 11.96
N SER A 226 15.48 -10.45 11.16
CA SER A 226 16.09 -9.12 11.26
C SER A 226 15.88 -8.43 12.62
N THR A 227 14.90 -8.87 13.41
CA THR A 227 14.63 -8.35 14.76
C THR A 227 15.54 -8.95 15.85
N GLY A 228 16.40 -9.91 15.50
CA GLY A 228 17.23 -10.66 16.44
C GLY A 228 16.51 -11.87 17.07
N ALA A 229 15.30 -12.20 16.60
CA ALA A 229 14.62 -13.44 16.94
C ALA A 229 15.19 -14.63 16.15
N ARG A 230 15.11 -15.82 16.72
CA ARG A 230 15.42 -17.09 16.04
C ARG A 230 14.14 -17.77 15.62
N LEU A 231 14.05 -18.24 14.38
CA LEU A 231 12.88 -19.02 13.94
C LEU A 231 13.09 -20.49 14.26
N ARG A 232 12.10 -21.07 14.95
CA ARG A 232 12.03 -22.51 15.24
C ARG A 232 10.88 -23.13 14.46
N GLU A 233 11.22 -23.65 13.28
CA GLU A 233 10.22 -24.17 12.36
C GLU A 233 9.73 -25.56 12.76
N VAL A 234 8.43 -25.82 12.63
CA VAL A 234 7.79 -27.09 13.00
C VAL A 234 6.89 -27.64 11.90
N GLY A 235 6.62 -28.95 11.97
CA GLY A 235 5.80 -29.65 11.00
C GLY A 235 6.38 -29.69 9.58
N THR A 236 5.50 -29.89 8.61
CA THR A 236 5.77 -29.82 7.17
C THR A 236 4.91 -28.74 6.50
N THR A 237 5.19 -28.46 5.22
CA THR A 237 4.45 -27.48 4.42
C THR A 237 2.94 -27.70 4.44
N ASN A 238 2.49 -28.96 4.30
CA ASN A 238 1.07 -29.29 4.21
C ASN A 238 0.47 -29.69 5.56
N ARG A 239 1.26 -30.23 6.50
CA ARG A 239 0.75 -30.77 7.78
C ARG A 239 1.58 -30.30 8.95
N THR A 240 0.92 -29.63 9.89
CA THR A 240 1.48 -29.31 11.20
C THR A 240 0.49 -29.69 12.29
N THR A 241 0.99 -30.38 13.32
CA THR A 241 0.25 -30.87 14.48
C THR A 241 0.55 -30.07 15.73
N VAL A 242 -0.34 -30.13 16.72
CA VAL A 242 -0.08 -29.52 18.03
C VAL A 242 1.14 -30.15 18.70
N GLN A 243 1.41 -31.44 18.46
CA GLN A 243 2.58 -32.16 18.96
C GLN A 243 3.89 -31.60 18.37
N ASP A 244 3.89 -31.19 17.09
CA ASP A 244 5.05 -30.56 16.47
C ASP A 244 5.43 -29.26 17.18
N TYR A 245 4.43 -28.45 17.57
CA TYR A 245 4.65 -27.25 18.39
C TYR A 245 5.10 -27.60 19.80
N ALA A 246 4.41 -28.52 20.48
CA ALA A 246 4.72 -28.92 21.85
C ALA A 246 6.17 -29.44 21.99
N GLY A 247 6.66 -30.21 21.02
CA GLY A 247 8.04 -30.72 21.01
C GLY A 247 9.11 -29.67 20.71
N ALA A 248 8.73 -28.49 20.22
CA ALA A 248 9.65 -27.38 19.92
C ALA A 248 9.64 -26.28 20.98
N ILE A 249 8.61 -26.22 21.83
CA ILE A 249 8.51 -25.24 22.91
C ILE A 249 9.51 -25.59 24.02
N GLY A 250 10.23 -24.57 24.49
CA GLY A 250 11.18 -24.68 25.59
C GLY A 250 11.43 -23.35 26.30
N PRO A 251 12.41 -23.29 27.23
CA PRO A 251 12.71 -22.09 28.01
C PRO A 251 13.07 -20.85 27.18
N GLU A 252 13.62 -21.08 25.99
CA GLU A 252 14.03 -20.04 25.05
C GLU A 252 12.89 -19.57 24.14
N THR A 253 11.70 -20.15 24.22
CA THR A 253 10.57 -19.75 23.38
C THR A 253 9.97 -18.43 23.86
N GLY A 254 9.97 -17.42 22.98
CA GLY A 254 9.30 -16.15 23.23
C GLY A 254 7.79 -16.24 23.02
N PHE A 255 7.39 -16.77 21.85
CA PHE A 255 5.99 -17.01 21.52
C PHE A 255 5.83 -18.02 20.37
N VAL A 256 4.62 -18.56 20.23
CA VAL A 256 4.17 -19.30 19.04
C VAL A 256 3.54 -18.31 18.07
N LEU A 257 4.00 -18.28 16.82
CA LEU A 257 3.41 -17.48 15.75
C LEU A 257 2.50 -18.35 14.90
N LYS A 258 1.22 -17.99 14.84
CA LYS A 258 0.23 -18.57 13.92
C LYS A 258 -0.08 -17.55 12.83
N VAL A 259 0.23 -17.85 11.58
CA VAL A 259 0.02 -16.94 10.45
C VAL A 259 -1.11 -17.44 9.58
N HIS A 260 -1.96 -16.54 9.10
CA HIS A 260 -2.95 -16.83 8.07
C HIS A 260 -2.33 -16.68 6.67
N PRO A 261 -2.31 -17.73 5.83
CA PRO A 261 -1.87 -17.63 4.43
C PRO A 261 -2.91 -16.85 3.60
N SER A 262 -2.90 -15.53 3.71
CA SER A 262 -3.93 -14.66 3.12
C SER A 262 -3.86 -14.50 1.58
N ASN A 263 -2.75 -14.89 0.95
CA ASN A 263 -2.50 -14.71 -0.49
C ASN A 263 -2.35 -16.02 -1.27
N PHE A 264 -2.40 -17.18 -0.62
CA PHE A 264 -2.38 -18.49 -1.28
C PHE A 264 -3.13 -19.51 -0.43
N ARG A 265 -3.47 -20.67 -1.02
CA ARG A 265 -4.07 -21.79 -0.29
C ARG A 265 -3.34 -23.07 -0.64
N ILE A 266 -3.19 -23.94 0.36
CA ILE A 266 -2.70 -25.32 0.19
C ILE A 266 -3.93 -26.23 0.25
N THR A 267 -4.13 -27.05 -0.78
CA THR A 267 -5.26 -27.98 -0.87
C THR A 267 -4.79 -29.44 -0.88
N GLY A 268 -5.70 -30.38 -0.63
CA GLY A 268 -5.39 -31.82 -0.54
C GLY A 268 -5.15 -32.28 0.90
N PHE A 269 -4.16 -33.13 1.12
CA PHE A 269 -3.84 -33.70 2.45
C PHE A 269 -3.16 -32.67 3.35
N THR A 270 -3.97 -31.81 3.97
CA THR A 270 -3.50 -30.70 4.80
C THR A 270 -3.99 -30.82 6.24
N ARG A 271 -3.22 -30.26 7.18
CA ARG A 271 -3.61 -30.10 8.59
C ARG A 271 -2.88 -28.88 9.15
N ALA A 272 -3.59 -28.00 9.82
CA ALA A 272 -3.01 -26.91 10.60
C ALA A 272 -3.54 -26.97 12.04
N ALA A 273 -2.66 -26.76 13.03
CA ALA A 273 -3.10 -26.60 14.41
C ALA A 273 -3.77 -25.23 14.59
N GLY A 274 -4.96 -25.20 15.17
CA GLY A 274 -5.69 -23.97 15.47
C GLY A 274 -5.20 -23.29 16.74
N VAL A 275 -5.55 -22.02 16.94
CA VAL A 275 -5.18 -21.27 18.15
C VAL A 275 -5.68 -21.95 19.42
N SER A 276 -6.88 -22.53 19.42
CA SER A 276 -7.43 -23.25 20.57
C SER A 276 -6.66 -24.52 20.94
N GLU A 277 -5.99 -25.16 19.99
CA GLU A 277 -5.06 -26.28 20.26
C GLU A 277 -3.71 -25.78 20.80
N LEU A 278 -3.27 -24.58 20.37
CA LEU A 278 -1.94 -24.03 20.69
C LEU A 278 -1.90 -23.27 22.01
N ALA A 279 -2.97 -22.55 22.36
CA ALA A 279 -3.04 -21.72 23.57
C ALA A 279 -2.77 -22.51 24.88
N PRO A 280 -3.23 -23.77 25.04
CA PRO A 280 -2.94 -24.57 26.23
C PRO A 280 -1.46 -24.97 26.41
N LEU A 281 -0.57 -24.74 25.43
CA LEU A 281 0.84 -25.12 25.51
C LEU A 281 1.69 -24.24 26.44
N GLY A 282 1.10 -23.22 27.07
CA GLY A 282 1.73 -22.45 28.15
C GLY A 282 2.65 -21.30 27.69
N VAL A 283 2.73 -21.06 26.38
CA VAL A 283 3.49 -19.96 25.77
C VAL A 283 2.52 -19.03 25.03
N PRO A 284 2.73 -17.70 25.00
CA PRO A 284 1.87 -16.79 24.26
C PRO A 284 1.72 -17.21 22.80
N VAL A 285 0.48 -17.24 22.31
CA VAL A 285 0.18 -17.40 20.88
C VAL A 285 -0.07 -16.03 20.28
N VAL A 286 0.74 -15.64 19.29
CA VAL A 286 0.53 -14.46 18.45
C VAL A 286 -0.11 -14.93 17.15
N ALA A 287 -1.36 -14.53 16.91
CA ALA A 287 -2.10 -14.87 15.71
C ALA A 287 -2.07 -13.68 14.72
N ASP A 288 -1.29 -13.82 13.63
CA ASP A 288 -1.33 -12.87 12.53
C ASP A 288 -2.43 -13.26 11.54
N ILE A 289 -3.60 -12.63 11.68
CA ILE A 289 -4.73 -12.87 10.77
C ILE A 289 -4.51 -12.17 9.43
N GLY A 290 -3.66 -11.14 9.40
CA GLY A 290 -3.25 -10.43 8.19
C GLY A 290 -4.34 -9.56 7.55
N SER A 291 -5.59 -10.04 7.47
CA SER A 291 -6.72 -9.45 6.73
C SER A 291 -7.45 -8.33 7.45
N GLY A 292 -7.34 -8.26 8.78
CA GLY A 292 -7.95 -7.19 9.57
C GLY A 292 -9.45 -7.36 9.79
N LEU A 293 -10.01 -8.55 9.55
CA LEU A 293 -11.41 -8.83 9.83
C LEU A 293 -11.65 -8.74 11.36
N PRO A 294 -12.53 -7.85 11.86
CA PRO A 294 -12.67 -7.63 13.31
C PRO A 294 -13.55 -8.68 14.00
N ALA A 295 -14.50 -9.27 13.28
CA ALA A 295 -15.47 -10.25 13.79
C ALA A 295 -15.91 -11.19 12.64
N PRO A 296 -16.50 -12.36 12.93
CA PRO A 296 -16.94 -13.30 11.90
C PRO A 296 -17.86 -12.64 10.87
N HIS A 297 -17.67 -12.99 9.60
CA HIS A 297 -18.49 -12.45 8.51
C HIS A 297 -19.19 -13.59 7.74
N PRO A 298 -20.52 -13.54 7.52
CA PRO A 298 -21.25 -14.65 6.90
C PRO A 298 -20.77 -15.04 5.50
N ARG A 299 -20.27 -14.08 4.71
CA ARG A 299 -19.69 -14.34 3.37
C ARG A 299 -18.25 -14.84 3.41
N LEU A 300 -17.59 -14.81 4.57
CA LEU A 300 -16.19 -15.21 4.76
C LEU A 300 -16.07 -16.15 5.98
N PRO A 301 -16.78 -17.29 5.99
CA PRO A 301 -16.86 -18.15 7.18
C PRO A 301 -15.52 -18.80 7.58
N GLU A 302 -14.59 -18.94 6.63
CA GLU A 302 -13.26 -19.53 6.84
C GLU A 302 -12.17 -18.48 7.11
N GLU A 303 -12.48 -17.19 6.98
CA GLU A 303 -11.52 -16.12 7.18
C GLU A 303 -11.31 -15.87 8.68
N PRO A 304 -10.07 -15.92 9.19
CA PRO A 304 -9.84 -15.70 10.60
C PRO A 304 -10.09 -14.23 10.99
N ASP A 305 -10.90 -14.03 12.03
CA ASP A 305 -11.20 -12.72 12.56
C ASP A 305 -10.58 -12.50 13.96
N ALA A 306 -10.37 -11.24 14.32
CA ALA A 306 -9.72 -10.90 15.57
C ALA A 306 -10.49 -11.38 16.81
N ARG A 307 -11.82 -11.31 16.79
CA ARG A 307 -12.64 -11.71 17.94
C ARG A 307 -12.49 -13.20 18.23
N SER A 308 -12.71 -14.04 17.22
CA SER A 308 -12.67 -15.50 17.37
C SER A 308 -11.27 -15.99 17.75
N GLN A 309 -10.20 -15.39 17.20
CA GLN A 309 -8.83 -15.78 17.58
C GLN A 309 -8.52 -15.45 19.04
N LEU A 310 -8.95 -14.28 19.53
CA LEU A 310 -8.78 -13.91 20.95
C LEU A 310 -9.60 -14.81 21.88
N GLU A 311 -10.86 -15.09 21.53
CA GLU A 311 -11.73 -16.00 22.29
C GLU A 311 -11.21 -17.44 22.29
N ALA A 312 -10.53 -17.86 21.22
CA ALA A 312 -9.84 -19.15 21.15
C ALA A 312 -8.55 -19.23 22.02
N GLY A 313 -8.13 -18.11 22.63
CA GLY A 313 -6.99 -18.07 23.54
C GLY A 313 -5.71 -17.46 22.97
N ALA A 314 -5.77 -16.77 21.82
CA ALA A 314 -4.63 -16.00 21.35
C ALA A 314 -4.25 -14.93 22.39
N ALA A 315 -2.96 -14.82 22.70
CA ALA A 315 -2.45 -13.81 23.61
C ALA A 315 -2.39 -12.43 22.92
N LEU A 316 -2.13 -12.43 21.62
CA LEU A 316 -2.15 -11.28 20.73
C LEU A 316 -2.71 -11.68 19.35
N VAL A 317 -3.40 -10.74 18.72
CA VAL A 317 -3.75 -10.75 17.30
C VAL A 317 -3.10 -9.55 16.62
N THR A 318 -2.45 -9.80 15.49
CA THR A 318 -1.94 -8.76 14.59
C THR A 318 -2.68 -8.78 13.25
N ALA A 319 -2.87 -7.60 12.65
CA ALA A 319 -3.54 -7.51 11.35
C ALA A 319 -3.23 -6.20 10.60
N SER A 320 -3.63 -6.10 9.32
CA SER A 320 -3.61 -4.85 8.55
C SER A 320 -4.97 -4.14 8.58
N GLY A 321 -4.98 -2.82 8.71
CA GLY A 321 -6.23 -2.02 8.72
C GLY A 321 -6.79 -1.65 7.34
N ASP A 322 -5.99 -1.74 6.27
CA ASP A 322 -6.35 -1.37 4.90
C ASP A 322 -6.80 -2.55 4.03
N LYS A 323 -7.25 -3.62 4.67
CA LYS A 323 -7.79 -4.82 4.02
C LYS A 323 -9.29 -4.97 4.35
N LEU A 324 -9.69 -6.04 5.04
CA LEU A 324 -11.10 -6.32 5.35
C LEU A 324 -11.69 -5.39 6.42
N LEU A 325 -10.86 -4.69 7.22
CA LEU A 325 -11.34 -3.59 8.05
C LEU A 325 -11.86 -2.42 7.19
N GLY A 326 -11.36 -2.25 5.95
CA GLY A 326 -11.78 -1.18 5.05
C GLY A 326 -11.29 0.22 5.46
N GLY A 327 -10.22 0.29 6.25
CA GLY A 327 -9.65 1.52 6.79
C GLY A 327 -8.36 1.96 6.11
N PRO A 328 -7.60 2.87 6.77
CA PRO A 328 -6.29 3.31 6.28
C PRO A 328 -5.22 2.25 6.56
N GLN A 329 -4.05 2.41 5.93
CA GLN A 329 -2.90 1.57 6.24
C GLN A 329 -2.52 1.74 7.71
N CYS A 330 -2.60 0.66 8.47
CA CYS A 330 -2.09 0.56 9.83
C CYS A 330 -1.91 -0.90 10.21
N GLY A 331 -1.14 -1.14 11.27
CA GLY A 331 -0.97 -2.43 11.92
C GLY A 331 -1.76 -2.44 13.22
N LEU A 332 -2.71 -3.36 13.33
CA LEU A 332 -3.51 -3.55 14.52
C LEU A 332 -2.77 -4.49 15.46
N VAL A 333 -2.75 -4.16 16.75
CA VAL A 333 -2.27 -5.03 17.83
C VAL A 333 -3.38 -5.12 18.86
N LEU A 334 -3.94 -6.31 19.04
CA LEU A 334 -5.12 -6.56 19.88
C LEU A 334 -4.81 -7.72 20.81
N GLY A 335 -5.11 -7.63 22.10
CA GLY A 335 -4.98 -8.80 22.97
C GLY A 335 -4.77 -8.45 24.43
N ARG A 336 -3.92 -9.23 25.12
CA ARG A 336 -3.68 -9.07 26.55
C ARG A 336 -3.02 -7.73 26.88
N GLU A 337 -3.44 -7.12 27.99
CA GLU A 337 -2.98 -5.80 28.40
C GLU A 337 -1.47 -5.73 28.69
N ASP A 338 -0.93 -6.74 29.36
CA ASP A 338 0.50 -6.81 29.70
C ASP A 338 1.39 -6.84 28.44
N LEU A 339 1.00 -7.61 27.43
CA LEU A 339 1.74 -7.73 26.17
C LEU A 339 1.63 -6.47 25.32
N VAL A 340 0.42 -5.93 25.14
CA VAL A 340 0.19 -4.68 24.39
C VAL A 340 0.92 -3.50 25.05
N ARG A 341 0.93 -3.44 26.38
CA ARG A 341 1.68 -2.41 27.13
C ARG A 341 3.19 -2.57 26.97
N THR A 342 3.69 -3.81 26.95
CA THR A 342 5.10 -4.09 26.66
C THR A 342 5.49 -3.60 25.27
N MET A 343 4.70 -3.93 24.25
CA MET A 343 4.92 -3.49 22.87
C MET A 343 4.86 -1.95 22.73
N SER A 344 3.83 -1.30 23.27
CA SER A 344 3.64 0.15 23.13
C SER A 344 4.68 0.99 23.87
N ARG A 345 5.34 0.44 24.90
CA ARG A 345 6.44 1.09 25.63
C ARG A 345 7.81 0.84 25.02
N HIS A 346 7.93 -0.13 24.11
CA HIS A 346 9.20 -0.46 23.48
C HIS A 346 9.70 0.73 22.64
N PRO A 347 11.01 1.08 22.67
CA PRO A 347 11.54 2.25 21.93
C PRO A 347 11.21 2.25 20.44
N LEU A 348 11.20 1.06 19.81
CA LEU A 348 10.85 0.90 18.39
C LEU A 348 9.41 1.34 18.07
N ALA A 349 8.48 1.31 19.03
CA ALA A 349 7.11 1.77 18.82
C ALA A 349 7.08 3.24 18.40
N ARG A 350 8.05 4.06 18.81
CA ARG A 350 8.15 5.46 18.38
C ARG A 350 8.50 5.61 16.90
N ALA A 351 9.32 4.70 16.36
CA ALA A 351 9.68 4.68 14.94
C ALA A 351 8.53 4.13 14.08
N LEU A 352 7.76 3.19 14.62
CA LEU A 352 6.62 2.54 13.96
C LEU A 352 5.29 3.26 14.20
N ARG A 353 5.31 4.44 14.81
CA ARG A 353 4.13 5.19 15.23
C ARG A 353 3.32 5.68 14.02
N VAL A 354 2.01 5.50 14.07
CA VAL A 354 1.09 6.07 13.07
C VAL A 354 0.99 7.59 13.11
N ASP A 355 0.82 8.20 11.94
CA ASP A 355 0.59 9.62 11.78
C ASP A 355 -0.86 10.03 12.13
N LYS A 356 -1.16 11.33 12.13
CA LYS A 356 -2.47 11.86 12.54
C LYS A 356 -3.59 11.60 11.51
N LEU A 357 -3.25 11.54 10.22
CA LEU A 357 -4.21 11.30 9.14
C LEU A 357 -4.71 9.86 9.21
N THR A 358 -3.80 8.92 9.43
CA THR A 358 -4.13 7.51 9.66
C THR A 358 -5.02 7.32 10.89
N LEU A 359 -4.73 8.00 12.00
CA LEU A 359 -5.57 7.91 13.20
C LEU A 359 -6.99 8.44 12.96
N ALA A 360 -7.12 9.59 12.29
CA ALA A 360 -8.42 10.18 11.97
C ALA A 360 -9.24 9.30 11.03
N ALA A 361 -8.61 8.77 9.96
CA ALA A 361 -9.24 7.83 9.05
C ALA A 361 -9.67 6.54 9.78
N LEU A 362 -8.81 5.99 10.63
CA LEU A 362 -9.09 4.76 11.37
C LEU A 362 -10.28 4.94 12.31
N GLU A 363 -10.32 6.03 13.07
CA GLU A 363 -11.44 6.31 13.96
C GLU A 363 -12.76 6.42 13.19
N ALA A 364 -12.79 7.21 12.11
CA ALA A 364 -13.98 7.35 11.26
C ALA A 364 -14.38 6.04 10.56
N THR A 365 -13.43 5.16 10.23
CA THR A 365 -13.71 3.81 9.74
C THR A 365 -14.38 2.94 10.81
N LEU A 366 -13.96 3.07 12.07
CA LEU A 366 -14.45 2.24 13.17
C LEU A 366 -15.82 2.70 13.71
N THR A 367 -16.09 4.00 13.66
CA THR A 367 -17.30 4.61 14.26
C THR A 367 -18.31 5.09 13.22
N GLY A 368 -17.89 5.25 11.98
CA GLY A 368 -18.71 5.75 10.89
C GLY A 368 -19.57 4.68 10.20
N PRO A 369 -20.15 5.00 9.03
CA PRO A 369 -20.95 4.07 8.26
C PRO A 369 -20.11 2.92 7.67
N LYS A 370 -20.79 1.90 7.15
CA LYS A 370 -20.17 0.77 6.45
C LYS A 370 -19.11 1.22 5.45
N THR A 371 -17.95 0.57 5.46
CA THR A 371 -16.85 0.93 4.58
C THR A 371 -17.18 0.57 3.12
N PRO A 372 -16.54 1.21 2.12
CA PRO A 372 -16.68 0.78 0.73
C PRO A 372 -16.31 -0.69 0.52
N THR A 373 -15.31 -1.21 1.25
CA THR A 373 -14.93 -2.62 1.24
C THR A 373 -16.08 -3.51 1.73
N GLU A 374 -16.70 -3.17 2.85
CA GLU A 374 -17.84 -3.90 3.42
C GLU A 374 -19.05 -3.86 2.48
N GLN A 375 -19.39 -2.68 1.96
CA GLN A 375 -20.49 -2.52 0.99
C GLN A 375 -20.27 -3.34 -0.28
N ALA A 376 -19.04 -3.36 -0.80
CA ALA A 376 -18.71 -4.13 -1.98
C ALA A 376 -18.72 -5.65 -1.71
N LEU A 377 -18.25 -6.07 -0.53
CA LEU A 377 -18.30 -7.47 -0.10
C LEU A 377 -19.73 -7.96 0.07
N GLU A 378 -20.63 -7.09 0.53
CA GLU A 378 -22.05 -7.37 0.77
C GLU A 378 -22.96 -7.09 -0.44
N ALA A 379 -22.41 -6.62 -1.56
CA ALA A 379 -23.19 -6.28 -2.74
C ALA A 379 -24.08 -7.45 -3.20
N ASP A 380 -25.31 -7.13 -3.58
CA ASP A 380 -26.29 -8.07 -4.10
C ASP A 380 -25.95 -8.45 -5.56
N PRO A 381 -25.74 -9.74 -5.88
CA PRO A 381 -25.46 -10.17 -7.26
C PRO A 381 -26.49 -9.70 -8.29
N GLU A 382 -27.77 -9.59 -7.94
CA GLU A 382 -28.80 -9.10 -8.86
C GLU A 382 -28.62 -7.61 -9.17
N GLN A 383 -28.24 -6.81 -8.17
CA GLN A 383 -27.92 -5.40 -8.38
C GLN A 383 -26.67 -5.23 -9.25
N LEU A 384 -25.68 -6.11 -9.07
CA LEU A 384 -24.48 -6.11 -9.92
C LEU A 384 -24.83 -6.47 -11.38
N ALA A 385 -25.68 -7.47 -11.60
CA ALA A 385 -26.17 -7.84 -12.92
C ALA A 385 -26.91 -6.69 -13.61
N ARG A 386 -27.86 -6.04 -12.90
CA ARG A 386 -28.60 -4.88 -13.43
C ARG A 386 -27.67 -3.72 -13.81
N ARG A 387 -26.64 -3.46 -13.01
CA ARG A 387 -25.62 -2.43 -13.32
C ARG A 387 -24.80 -2.79 -14.55
N ALA A 388 -24.43 -4.07 -14.71
CA ALA A 388 -23.69 -4.54 -15.87
C ALA A 388 -24.52 -4.43 -17.16
N GLU A 389 -25.80 -4.82 -17.12
CA GLU A 389 -26.73 -4.69 -18.24
C GLU A 389 -26.96 -3.24 -18.64
N TRP A 390 -27.14 -2.35 -17.65
CA TRP A 390 -27.27 -0.92 -17.91
C TRP A 390 -26.02 -0.36 -18.61
N LEU A 391 -24.82 -0.70 -18.12
CA LEU A 391 -23.57 -0.25 -18.73
C LEU A 391 -23.40 -0.81 -20.15
N ALA A 392 -23.74 -2.08 -20.37
CA ALA A 392 -23.71 -2.68 -21.70
C ALA A 392 -24.69 -2.00 -22.67
N GLY A 393 -25.87 -1.62 -22.19
CA GLY A 393 -26.84 -0.84 -22.95
C GLY A 393 -26.33 0.55 -23.31
N ALA A 394 -25.72 1.25 -22.35
CA ALA A 394 -25.13 2.57 -22.58
C ALA A 394 -23.99 2.52 -23.60
N LEU A 395 -23.09 1.52 -23.51
CA LEU A 395 -22.00 1.34 -24.46
C LEU A 395 -22.51 1.06 -25.88
N ARG A 396 -23.50 0.16 -26.04
CA ARG A 396 -24.12 -0.11 -27.35
C ARG A 396 -24.77 1.13 -27.98
N ALA A 397 -25.26 2.05 -27.17
CA ALA A 397 -25.84 3.29 -27.65
C ALA A 397 -24.78 4.32 -28.09
N ASP A 398 -23.56 4.23 -27.56
CA ASP A 398 -22.44 5.13 -27.86
C ASP A 398 -21.67 4.72 -29.13
N GLY A 399 -21.72 3.43 -29.51
CA GLY A 399 -21.07 2.86 -30.70
C GLY A 399 -20.06 1.79 -30.33
#